data_AF-G0U7M6-F1
#
_entry.id   AF-G0U7M6-F1
#
_cell.length_a   1.000
_cell.length_b   1.000
_cell.length_c   1.000
_cell.angle_alpha   90.00
_cell.angle_beta   90.00
_cell.angle_gamma   90.00
#
_symmetry.space_group_name_H-M   'P 1'
#
loop_
_entity.id
_entity.type
_entity.pdbx_description
1 polymer ?
#
loop_
_entity_poly.entity_id
_entity_poly.type
_entity_poly.pdbx_seq_one_letter_code
_entity_poly.pdbx_strand_id
1 'polypeptide(L)'
;MSLGASHGVRNFIWLVATLLPHYSAGPSAYARAINSFTVFEVRGQLAETLRTSPDGAELTLPPYVTRLSSEWTVIEAPAWDSGRSQNDSTVEKLLHCRLPLPQTQNEVKQRVQRYVREQKSRRRTMLWKWLVNTMNDDGCIFADGEGAITGVQEWYLFCAEGKVLKVNKTAVAAMYTNKSHSSLEHAVRKLIGRFRSSGVGRARGGRTSSWAVLVGEYQRGVTHPVWNSEREAWEVLYPTHRACRDARRYVPSRSEFAGGVDAREGASASSSVPLHDGKWPDKEVWQTVVRLHCPWHNSGPNTLLWSVTEIRQTCTHELLLSSPAVCEWDRDIGDLHVNPIPCIPI
;
A
#
# COMPACT_ATOMS: atom_id res chain seq x y z
N MET A 1 16.56 75.71 10.48
CA MET A 1 16.71 74.42 11.17
C MET A 1 15.84 73.42 10.40
N SER A 2 16.43 72.74 9.41
CA SER A 2 17.03 71.39 9.54
C SER A 2 15.93 70.35 9.80
N LEU A 3 15.37 69.78 8.74
CA LEU A 3 15.77 68.52 8.06
C LEU A 3 14.99 67.32 8.61
N GLY A 4 14.28 66.62 7.73
CA GLY A 4 13.58 65.37 8.03
C GLY A 4 12.94 64.75 6.79
N ALA A 5 13.79 64.24 5.89
CA ALA A 5 13.63 63.21 4.84
C ALA A 5 12.19 62.85 4.39
N SER A 6 11.77 63.06 3.13
CA SER A 6 12.29 62.48 1.88
C SER A 6 12.63 60.98 1.95
N HIS A 7 11.61 60.13 1.79
CA HIS A 7 11.65 58.87 1.03
C HIS A 7 10.18 58.55 0.72
N GLY A 8 9.71 58.57 -0.52
CA GLY A 8 10.19 57.73 -1.60
C GLY A 8 9.11 56.69 -1.86
N VAL A 9 8.04 57.11 -2.56
CA VAL A 9 7.02 56.23 -3.12
C VAL A 9 7.72 55.28 -4.08
N ARG A 10 8.06 54.08 -3.60
CA ARG A 10 8.44 52.96 -4.45
C ARG A 10 7.26 52.00 -4.47
N ASN A 11 6.38 52.26 -5.44
CA ASN A 11 5.52 51.24 -6.03
C ASN A 11 6.42 50.10 -6.54
N PHE A 12 6.67 49.11 -5.69
CA PHE A 12 7.12 47.81 -6.16
C PHE A 12 5.91 47.08 -6.72
N ILE A 13 5.59 47.41 -7.97
CA ILE A 13 4.83 46.54 -8.85
C ILE A 13 5.70 45.28 -9.01
N TRP A 14 5.41 44.26 -8.20
CA TRP A 14 5.82 42.92 -8.55
C TRP A 14 5.02 42.52 -9.78
N LEU A 15 5.66 42.67 -10.94
CA LEU A 15 5.36 41.91 -12.15
C LEU A 15 5.53 40.43 -11.78
N VAL A 16 4.47 39.83 -11.25
CA VAL A 16 4.28 38.38 -11.32
C VAL A 16 4.01 38.11 -12.78
N ALA A 17 5.08 37.80 -13.52
CA ALA A 17 4.96 37.16 -14.81
C ALA A 17 4.16 35.87 -14.59
N THR A 18 2.87 35.95 -14.89
CA THR A 18 1.99 34.81 -15.08
C THR A 18 2.59 33.97 -16.21
N LEU A 19 3.44 33.02 -15.84
CA LEU A 19 3.72 31.86 -16.67
C LEU A 19 2.46 31.00 -16.67
N LEU A 20 1.49 31.43 -17.48
CA LEU A 20 0.53 30.55 -18.10
C LEU A 20 1.34 29.53 -18.90
N PRO A 21 1.28 28.22 -18.60
CA PRO A 21 1.50 27.26 -19.66
C PRO A 21 0.31 27.43 -20.61
N HIS A 22 0.62 27.86 -21.83
CA HIS A 22 -0.29 27.75 -22.95
C HIS A 22 -0.91 26.36 -22.99
N TYR A 23 -2.21 26.35 -23.26
CA TYR A 23 -2.97 25.22 -23.80
C TYR A 23 -2.10 24.32 -24.68
N SER A 24 -1.98 23.04 -24.31
CA SER A 24 -2.22 21.98 -25.27
C SER A 24 -3.44 21.21 -24.79
N ALA A 25 -4.46 21.18 -25.63
CA ALA A 25 -5.60 20.29 -25.44
C ALA A 25 -5.04 18.87 -25.25
N GLY A 26 -5.23 18.28 -24.07
CA GLY A 26 -4.93 16.88 -23.88
C GLY A 26 -5.75 16.07 -24.88
N PRO A 27 -5.17 15.10 -25.61
CA PRO A 27 -5.98 14.17 -26.36
C PRO A 27 -6.89 13.45 -25.36
N SER A 28 -8.19 13.65 -25.53
CA SER A 28 -9.25 12.91 -24.86
C SER A 28 -9.17 11.45 -25.29
N ALA A 29 -8.28 10.68 -24.68
CA ALA A 29 -8.14 9.24 -24.89
C ALA A 29 -9.01 8.52 -23.86
N TYR A 30 -10.10 7.89 -24.31
CA TYR A 30 -10.97 7.07 -23.46
C TYR A 30 -10.57 5.60 -23.56
N ALA A 31 -10.28 5.00 -22.41
CA ALA A 31 -10.01 3.57 -22.25
C ALA A 31 -11.28 2.86 -21.80
N ARG A 32 -11.71 1.77 -22.46
CA ARG A 32 -12.70 0.85 -21.87
C ARG A 32 -12.42 -0.60 -22.27
N ALA A 33 -12.64 -1.51 -21.32
CA ALA A 33 -12.38 -2.94 -21.47
C ALA A 33 -13.51 -3.62 -22.28
N ILE A 34 -13.24 -4.06 -23.50
CA ILE A 34 -14.10 -4.97 -24.26
C ILE A 34 -13.61 -6.39 -23.97
N ASN A 35 -14.41 -7.23 -23.31
CA ASN A 35 -14.13 -8.68 -23.16
C ASN A 35 -12.69 -9.02 -22.72
N SER A 36 -12.15 -8.29 -21.72
CA SER A 36 -10.77 -8.32 -21.17
C SER A 36 -9.69 -7.49 -21.88
N PHE A 37 -10.01 -6.81 -22.99
CA PHE A 37 -9.07 -5.97 -23.75
C PHE A 37 -9.34 -4.47 -23.58
N THR A 38 -8.32 -3.69 -23.27
CA THR A 38 -8.43 -2.22 -23.15
C THR A 38 -8.29 -1.56 -24.53
N VAL A 39 -9.37 -1.00 -25.07
CA VAL A 39 -9.37 -0.26 -26.34
C VAL A 39 -9.13 1.23 -26.10
N PHE A 40 -8.33 1.84 -26.97
CA PHE A 40 -7.91 3.24 -26.90
C PHE A 40 -8.19 3.99 -28.19
N GLU A 41 -9.14 4.93 -28.18
CA GLU A 41 -9.33 5.82 -29.33
C GLU A 41 -8.22 6.88 -29.36
N VAL A 42 -7.53 7.00 -30.50
CA VAL A 42 -6.52 8.02 -30.77
C VAL A 42 -6.95 8.95 -31.89
N ARG A 43 -6.62 10.24 -31.76
CA ARG A 43 -6.98 11.29 -32.71
C ARG A 43 -5.79 12.22 -32.98
N GLY A 44 -5.90 13.01 -34.04
CA GLY A 44 -4.91 14.03 -34.39
C GLY A 44 -3.53 13.41 -34.67
N GLN A 45 -2.48 14.01 -34.10
CA GLN A 45 -1.09 13.60 -34.35
C GLN A 45 -0.82 12.14 -33.95
N LEU A 46 -1.42 11.65 -32.86
CA LEU A 46 -1.28 10.26 -32.41
C LEU A 46 -1.89 9.26 -33.40
N ALA A 47 -2.99 9.63 -34.06
CA ALA A 47 -3.58 8.79 -35.12
C ALA A 47 -2.62 8.69 -36.31
N GLU A 48 -1.94 9.78 -36.67
CA GLU A 48 -0.97 9.77 -37.76
C GLU A 48 0.30 8.98 -37.39
N THR A 49 0.79 9.12 -36.16
CA THR A 49 1.85 8.26 -35.63
C THR A 49 1.43 6.79 -35.70
N LEU A 50 0.21 6.45 -35.26
CA LEU A 50 -0.28 5.08 -35.31
C LEU A 50 -0.32 4.51 -36.74
N ARG A 51 -0.67 5.31 -37.74
CA ARG A 51 -0.68 4.87 -39.16
C ARG A 51 0.71 4.64 -39.72
N THR A 52 1.65 5.52 -39.38
CA THR A 52 2.98 5.57 -40.01
C THR A 52 4.05 4.78 -39.28
N SER A 53 3.83 4.44 -38.00
CA SER A 53 4.80 3.67 -37.21
C SER A 53 5.04 2.27 -37.79
N PRO A 54 6.30 1.81 -37.88
CA PRO A 54 6.61 0.46 -38.34
C PRO A 54 6.16 -0.60 -37.33
N ASP A 55 6.17 -1.86 -37.76
CA ASP A 55 6.01 -3.01 -36.87
C ASP A 55 7.06 -2.99 -35.74
N GLY A 56 6.63 -3.33 -34.52
CA GLY A 56 7.47 -3.31 -33.33
C GLY A 56 7.66 -1.93 -32.67
N ALA A 57 7.21 -0.84 -33.29
CA ALA A 57 7.33 0.51 -32.73
C ALA A 57 6.56 0.64 -31.40
N GLU A 58 7.14 1.36 -30.44
CA GLU A 58 6.45 1.70 -29.20
C GLU A 58 5.58 2.96 -29.37
N LEU A 59 4.33 2.86 -28.94
CA LEU A 59 3.38 3.96 -28.86
C LEU A 59 3.00 4.21 -27.40
N THR A 60 3.22 5.44 -26.94
CA THR A 60 2.85 5.88 -25.60
C THR A 60 1.42 6.43 -25.61
N LEU A 61 0.55 5.80 -24.82
CA LEU A 61 -0.87 6.14 -24.66
C LEU A 61 -1.16 6.34 -23.17
N PRO A 62 -0.85 7.51 -22.59
CA PRO A 62 -0.84 7.68 -21.14
C PRO A 62 -2.11 7.14 -20.45
N PRO A 63 -1.99 6.27 -19.42
CA PRO A 63 -0.76 5.82 -18.73
C PRO A 63 -0.01 4.62 -19.38
N TYR A 64 -0.47 4.10 -20.50
CA TYR A 64 -0.01 2.86 -21.12
C TYR A 64 1.13 3.05 -22.13
N VAL A 65 1.85 1.95 -22.40
CA VAL A 65 2.82 1.86 -23.49
C VAL A 65 2.62 0.53 -24.22
N THR A 66 2.39 0.59 -25.52
CA THR A 66 2.15 -0.60 -26.36
C THR A 66 3.16 -0.71 -27.49
N ARG A 67 3.44 -1.94 -27.92
CA ARG A 67 4.23 -2.23 -29.12
C ARG A 67 3.27 -2.56 -30.25
N LEU A 68 3.40 -1.88 -31.38
CA LEU A 68 2.46 -2.01 -32.48
C LEU A 68 2.81 -3.22 -33.35
N SER A 69 1.82 -4.02 -33.73
CA SER A 69 1.99 -5.03 -34.79
C SER A 69 1.77 -4.41 -36.17
N SER A 70 2.02 -5.13 -37.27
CA SER A 70 1.56 -4.71 -38.60
C SER A 70 0.07 -4.99 -38.86
N GLU A 71 -0.62 -5.68 -37.94
CA GLU A 71 -1.99 -6.16 -38.11
C GLU A 71 -3.03 -5.11 -37.71
N TRP A 72 -4.05 -4.98 -38.54
CA TRP A 72 -5.17 -4.09 -38.34
C TRP A 72 -6.48 -4.87 -38.33
N THR A 73 -7.44 -4.38 -37.55
CA THR A 73 -8.79 -4.93 -37.46
C THR A 73 -9.80 -3.79 -37.36
N VAL A 74 -11.05 -4.06 -37.73
CA VAL A 74 -12.15 -3.11 -37.59
C VAL A 74 -13.10 -3.63 -36.53
N ILE A 75 -13.44 -2.78 -35.57
CA ILE A 75 -14.42 -3.09 -34.53
C ILE A 75 -15.52 -2.04 -34.53
N GLU A 76 -16.70 -2.41 -34.06
CA GLU A 76 -17.73 -1.45 -33.71
C GLU A 76 -17.30 -0.68 -32.46
N ALA A 77 -17.46 0.65 -32.49
CA ALA A 77 -17.19 1.49 -31.35
C ALA A 77 -18.14 1.08 -30.21
N PRO A 78 -17.60 0.78 -29.01
CA PRO A 78 -18.46 0.48 -27.89
C PRO A 78 -19.34 1.70 -27.60
N ALA A 79 -20.57 1.46 -27.16
CA ALA A 79 -21.50 2.52 -26.77
C ALA A 79 -20.86 3.35 -25.62
N TRP A 80 -20.21 4.45 -25.96
CA TRP A 80 -19.64 5.37 -24.99
C TRP A 80 -20.82 6.07 -24.31
N ASP A 81 -20.87 6.06 -22.98
CA ASP A 81 -21.82 6.87 -22.20
C ASP A 81 -21.46 8.37 -22.29
N SER A 82 -21.42 8.91 -23.51
CA SER A 82 -21.56 10.34 -23.73
C SER A 82 -23.01 10.68 -23.40
N GLY A 83 -23.21 11.48 -22.36
CA GLY A 83 -24.53 11.92 -21.89
C GLY A 83 -25.47 12.22 -23.06
N ARG A 84 -26.60 11.50 -23.08
CA ARG A 84 -27.66 11.57 -24.09
C ARG A 84 -27.91 13.00 -24.59
N SER A 85 -27.43 13.32 -25.79
CA SER A 85 -28.16 14.18 -26.70
C SER A 85 -29.02 13.28 -27.58
N GLN A 86 -30.33 13.30 -27.34
CA GLN A 86 -31.30 12.32 -27.81
C GLN A 86 -31.67 12.45 -29.31
N ASN A 87 -30.84 13.11 -30.12
CA ASN A 87 -31.20 13.50 -31.50
C ASN A 87 -30.19 13.11 -32.58
N ASP A 88 -29.10 12.40 -32.27
CA ASP A 88 -28.27 11.80 -33.33
C ASP A 88 -28.70 10.36 -33.54
N SER A 89 -29.22 10.09 -34.73
CA SER A 89 -29.37 8.73 -35.27
C SER A 89 -28.13 7.92 -34.94
N THR A 90 -28.33 6.74 -34.36
CA THR A 90 -27.29 5.76 -34.00
C THR A 90 -26.54 5.29 -35.25
N VAL A 91 -25.61 6.09 -35.73
CA VAL A 91 -24.60 5.63 -36.67
C VAL A 91 -23.65 4.77 -35.85
N GLU A 92 -23.65 3.46 -36.12
CA GLU A 92 -22.63 2.54 -35.63
C GLU A 92 -21.27 3.10 -36.06
N LYS A 93 -20.55 3.69 -35.11
CA LYS A 93 -19.21 4.24 -35.38
C LYS A 93 -18.26 3.06 -35.47
N LEU A 94 -17.53 2.93 -36.56
CA LEU A 94 -16.49 1.90 -36.71
C LEU A 94 -15.13 2.48 -36.29
N LEU A 95 -14.31 1.63 -35.70
CA LEU A 95 -12.95 1.94 -35.28
C LEU A 95 -11.97 1.04 -36.04
N HIS A 96 -10.96 1.65 -36.66
CA HIS A 96 -9.84 0.93 -37.25
C HIS A 96 -8.73 0.79 -36.21
N CYS A 97 -8.55 -0.41 -35.69
CA CYS A 97 -7.67 -0.74 -34.58
C CYS A 97 -6.41 -1.43 -35.05
N ARG A 98 -5.27 -1.09 -34.42
CA ARG A 98 -4.01 -1.77 -34.64
C ARG A 98 -3.74 -2.73 -33.49
N LEU A 99 -3.58 -4.02 -33.78
CA LEU A 99 -3.39 -5.01 -32.73
C LEU A 99 -2.01 -4.81 -32.09
N PRO A 100 -1.91 -4.82 -30.75
CA PRO A 100 -0.64 -4.69 -30.10
C PRO A 100 0.10 -6.04 -30.09
N LEU A 101 1.43 -6.00 -30.20
CA LEU A 101 2.27 -7.18 -30.00
C LEU A 101 2.16 -7.65 -28.54
N PRO A 102 2.05 -8.98 -28.30
CA PRO A 102 2.02 -9.52 -26.94
C PRO A 102 3.25 -9.09 -26.14
N GLN A 103 3.03 -8.64 -24.91
CA GLN A 103 4.12 -8.34 -23.97
C GLN A 103 4.60 -9.64 -23.34
N THR A 104 5.91 -9.83 -23.29
CA THR A 104 6.52 -10.95 -22.56
C THR A 104 6.54 -10.66 -21.06
N GLN A 105 6.52 -11.72 -20.26
CA GLN A 105 6.63 -11.60 -18.79
C GLN A 105 7.92 -10.86 -18.36
N ASN A 106 9.01 -11.03 -19.12
CA ASN A 106 10.28 -10.34 -18.85
C ASN A 106 10.19 -8.83 -19.11
N GLU A 107 9.53 -8.41 -20.20
CA GLU A 107 9.33 -6.99 -20.49
C GLU A 107 8.48 -6.31 -19.42
N VAL A 108 7.37 -6.95 -19.01
CA VAL A 108 6.51 -6.44 -17.93
C VAL A 108 7.30 -6.34 -16.62
N LYS A 109 8.04 -7.39 -16.26
CA LYS A 109 8.89 -7.40 -15.05
C LYS A 109 9.92 -6.26 -15.07
N GLN A 110 10.57 -6.00 -16.21
CA GLN A 110 11.52 -4.90 -16.34
C GLN A 110 10.84 -3.53 -16.20
N ARG A 111 9.65 -3.36 -16.79
CA ARG A 111 8.85 -2.13 -16.66
C ARG A 111 8.45 -1.88 -15.20
N VAL A 112 7.95 -2.90 -14.51
CA VAL A 112 7.62 -2.83 -13.07
C VAL A 112 8.87 -2.49 -12.25
N GLN A 113 9.99 -3.18 -12.47
CA GLN A 113 11.24 -2.90 -11.75
C GLN A 113 11.72 -1.45 -11.95
N ARG A 114 11.60 -0.92 -13.17
CA ARG A 114 11.94 0.48 -13.48
C ARG A 114 11.02 1.44 -12.73
N TYR A 115 9.70 1.26 -12.84
CA TYR A 115 8.72 2.08 -12.14
C TYR A 115 8.95 2.09 -10.61
N VAL A 116 9.15 0.91 -10.03
CA VAL A 116 9.44 0.77 -8.59
C VAL A 116 10.70 1.53 -8.23
N ARG A 117 11.79 1.38 -8.99
CA ARG A 117 13.05 2.07 -8.72
C ARG A 117 12.89 3.60 -8.71
N GLU A 118 12.12 4.13 -9.65
CA GLU A 118 11.91 5.57 -9.82
C GLU A 118 10.96 6.17 -8.77
N GLN A 119 9.88 5.45 -8.42
CA GLN A 119 8.81 6.01 -7.60
C GLN A 119 8.87 5.59 -6.11
N LYS A 120 9.63 4.54 -5.75
CA LYS A 120 9.65 3.94 -4.39
C LYS A 120 9.92 4.96 -3.29
N SER A 121 10.88 5.87 -3.45
CA SER A 121 11.24 6.83 -2.38
C SER A 121 10.12 7.83 -2.09
N ARG A 122 9.50 8.36 -3.15
CA ARG A 122 8.36 9.27 -3.06
C ARG A 122 7.17 8.56 -2.40
N ARG A 123 6.85 7.36 -2.87
CA ARG A 123 5.73 6.57 -2.35
C ARG A 123 5.91 6.22 -0.88
N ARG A 124 7.09 5.77 -0.48
CA ARG A 124 7.44 5.50 0.93
C ARG A 124 7.15 6.69 1.84
N THR A 125 7.56 7.89 1.44
CA THR A 125 7.38 9.12 2.24
C THR A 125 5.90 9.46 2.38
N MET A 126 5.14 9.36 1.27
CA MET A 126 3.71 9.58 1.26
C MET A 126 2.96 8.58 2.14
N LEU A 127 3.32 7.31 2.07
CA LEU A 127 2.70 6.24 2.86
C LEU A 127 2.96 6.42 4.35
N TRP A 128 4.19 6.77 4.73
CA TRP A 128 4.51 7.03 6.13
C TRP A 128 3.72 8.22 6.67
N LYS A 129 3.67 9.33 5.91
CA LYS A 129 2.88 10.50 6.27
C LYS A 129 1.39 10.16 6.40
N TRP A 130 0.84 9.40 5.45
CA TRP A 130 -0.55 8.95 5.52
C TRP A 130 -0.81 8.08 6.75
N LEU A 131 0.07 7.12 7.04
CA LEU A 131 -0.10 6.20 8.16
C LEU A 131 -0.09 6.94 9.50
N VAL A 132 0.83 7.88 9.69
CA VAL A 132 0.91 8.71 10.88
C VAL A 132 -0.30 9.65 10.99
N ASN A 133 -0.73 10.27 9.89
CA ASN A 133 -1.85 11.22 9.90
C ASN A 133 -3.23 10.55 10.06
N THR A 134 -3.41 9.33 9.52
CA THR A 134 -4.68 8.58 9.59
C THR A 134 -4.96 8.08 10.99
N MET A 135 -3.91 7.87 11.77
CA MET A 135 -4.05 7.60 13.20
C MET A 135 -4.14 8.95 13.92
N ASN A 136 -5.38 9.40 14.22
CA ASN A 136 -5.83 10.65 14.87
C ASN A 136 -4.94 11.20 16.03
N ASP A 137 -5.37 12.26 16.73
CA ASP A 137 -4.64 12.96 17.80
C ASP A 137 -3.92 12.08 18.85
N ASP A 138 -4.36 10.83 19.07
CA ASP A 138 -3.76 9.84 19.98
C ASP A 138 -2.81 8.82 19.32
N GLY A 139 -2.75 8.75 17.98
CA GLY A 139 -1.79 7.98 17.20
C GLY A 139 -2.04 6.48 17.13
N CYS A 140 -3.25 5.99 17.44
CA CYS A 140 -3.55 4.54 17.46
C CYS A 140 -4.97 4.13 17.01
N ILE A 141 -5.10 2.97 16.36
CA ILE A 141 -6.35 2.30 15.98
C ILE A 141 -6.63 1.11 16.91
N PHE A 142 -7.88 0.92 17.33
CA PHE A 142 -8.33 -0.24 18.10
C PHE A 142 -9.46 -0.95 17.36
N ALA A 143 -9.31 -2.26 17.13
CA ALA A 143 -10.31 -3.05 16.40
C ALA A 143 -10.19 -4.55 16.75
N ASP A 144 -11.25 -5.31 16.41
CA ASP A 144 -11.18 -6.76 16.30
C ASP A 144 -10.37 -7.12 15.04
N GLY A 145 -9.32 -7.92 15.21
CA GLY A 145 -8.41 -8.31 14.14
C GLY A 145 -8.73 -9.67 13.53
N GLU A 146 -9.26 -10.62 14.30
CA GLU A 146 -9.42 -12.02 13.85
C GLU A 146 -10.88 -12.47 13.73
N GLY A 147 -11.84 -11.76 14.35
CA GLY A 147 -13.21 -12.25 14.49
C GLY A 147 -13.93 -12.52 13.17
N ALA A 148 -13.65 -11.75 12.12
CA ALA A 148 -14.21 -12.00 10.79
C ALA A 148 -13.74 -13.33 10.16
N ILE A 149 -12.56 -13.82 10.55
CA ILE A 149 -11.91 -15.01 9.98
C ILE A 149 -12.17 -16.23 10.87
N THR A 150 -12.06 -16.07 12.18
CA THR A 150 -12.09 -17.18 13.14
C THR A 150 -13.43 -17.34 13.84
N GLY A 151 -14.33 -16.35 13.73
CA GLY A 151 -15.54 -16.25 14.54
C GLY A 151 -15.28 -15.86 16.00
N VAL A 152 -14.01 -15.67 16.39
CA VAL A 152 -13.60 -15.32 17.77
C VAL A 152 -13.01 -13.91 17.76
N GLN A 153 -13.69 -12.98 18.42
CA GLN A 153 -13.27 -11.57 18.45
C GLN A 153 -11.93 -11.40 19.16
N GLU A 154 -10.81 -11.15 18.49
CA GLU A 154 -9.51 -10.88 19.14
C GLU A 154 -9.15 -9.42 18.95
N TRP A 155 -9.04 -8.67 20.04
CA TRP A 155 -8.85 -7.23 19.96
C TRP A 155 -7.38 -6.82 19.93
N TYR A 156 -7.08 -5.84 19.08
CA TYR A 156 -5.74 -5.30 18.87
C TYR A 156 -5.73 -3.79 18.99
N LEU A 157 -4.60 -3.25 19.47
CA LEU A 157 -4.27 -1.82 19.42
C LEU A 157 -3.03 -1.64 18.56
N PHE A 158 -3.11 -0.74 17.58
CA PHE A 158 -2.01 -0.46 16.65
C PHE A 158 -1.70 1.02 16.60
N CYS A 159 -0.45 1.38 16.87
CA CYS A 159 0.03 2.75 16.84
C CYS A 159 1.18 2.92 15.84
N ALA A 160 1.09 3.86 14.90
CA ALA A 160 2.07 4.05 13.84
C ALA A 160 3.50 4.27 14.38
N GLU A 161 3.62 5.18 15.35
CA GLU A 161 4.89 5.53 16.00
C GLU A 161 5.01 4.94 17.41
N GLY A 162 4.31 3.84 17.68
CA GLY A 162 4.22 3.25 19.02
C GLY A 162 4.23 1.74 19.01
N LYS A 163 3.35 1.14 19.81
CA LYS A 163 3.28 -0.31 19.99
C LYS A 163 2.12 -0.92 19.22
N VAL A 164 2.29 -2.18 18.83
CA VAL A 164 1.24 -3.10 18.40
C VAL A 164 0.98 -4.07 19.54
N LEU A 165 -0.24 -4.06 20.06
CA LEU A 165 -0.63 -4.83 21.24
C LEU A 165 -1.81 -5.75 20.92
N LYS A 166 -1.75 -6.99 21.42
CA LYS A 166 -2.88 -7.94 21.47
C LYS A 166 -3.49 -7.90 22.86
N VAL A 167 -4.81 -7.78 22.97
CA VAL A 167 -5.50 -7.78 24.26
C VAL A 167 -5.48 -9.19 24.88
N ASN A 168 -5.06 -9.29 26.13
CA ASN A 168 -5.17 -10.52 26.90
C ASN A 168 -6.55 -10.58 27.57
N LYS A 169 -7.53 -11.17 26.88
CA LYS A 169 -8.91 -11.28 27.38
C LYS A 169 -9.00 -11.93 28.76
N THR A 170 -8.21 -12.98 29.00
CA THR A 170 -8.22 -13.71 30.28
C THR A 170 -7.80 -12.79 31.42
N ALA A 171 -6.74 -12.00 31.21
CA ALA A 171 -6.29 -11.01 32.18
C ALA A 171 -7.34 -9.91 32.40
N VAL A 172 -7.98 -9.41 31.33
CA VAL A 172 -9.03 -8.39 31.44
C VAL A 172 -10.26 -8.95 32.17
N ALA A 173 -10.70 -10.16 31.85
CA ALA A 173 -11.84 -10.81 32.48
C ALA A 173 -11.61 -11.03 33.99
N ALA A 174 -10.38 -11.39 34.38
CA ALA A 174 -9.98 -11.51 35.77
C ALA A 174 -10.01 -10.15 36.50
N MET A 175 -9.57 -9.06 35.84
CA MET A 175 -9.59 -7.71 36.42
C MET A 175 -11.01 -7.15 36.65
N TYR A 176 -11.98 -7.55 35.82
CA TYR A 176 -13.32 -6.98 35.81
C TYR A 176 -14.41 -7.97 36.25
N THR A 177 -14.06 -9.02 37.00
CA THR A 177 -14.99 -10.01 37.59
C THR A 177 -15.97 -10.64 36.59
N ASN A 178 -15.46 -11.48 35.68
CA ASN A 178 -16.23 -12.44 34.86
C ASN A 178 -17.51 -11.86 34.21
N LYS A 179 -17.37 -10.68 33.60
CA LYS A 179 -18.44 -9.98 32.92
C LYS A 179 -18.81 -10.63 31.58
N SER A 180 -20.03 -10.36 31.10
CA SER A 180 -20.48 -10.73 29.75
C SER A 180 -19.56 -10.12 28.66
N HIS A 181 -19.53 -10.73 27.48
CA HIS A 181 -18.66 -10.34 26.36
C HIS A 181 -18.77 -8.84 25.96
N SER A 182 -19.99 -8.30 25.85
CA SER A 182 -20.21 -6.89 25.52
C SER A 182 -19.69 -5.93 26.60
N SER A 183 -19.74 -6.38 27.86
CA SER A 183 -19.21 -5.63 28.99
C SER A 183 -17.68 -5.71 29.08
N LEU A 184 -17.08 -6.80 28.59
CA LEU A 184 -15.64 -6.96 28.45
C LEU A 184 -15.07 -6.02 27.39
N GLU A 185 -15.69 -5.92 26.22
CA GLU A 185 -15.25 -4.98 25.16
C GLU A 185 -15.27 -3.53 25.67
N HIS A 186 -16.33 -3.14 26.37
CA HIS A 186 -16.41 -1.80 26.97
C HIS A 186 -15.30 -1.56 28.00
N ALA A 187 -14.97 -2.57 28.81
CA ALA A 187 -13.86 -2.50 29.76
C ALA A 187 -12.50 -2.36 29.04
N VAL A 188 -12.28 -3.10 27.94
CA VAL A 188 -11.08 -2.97 27.11
C VAL A 188 -10.98 -1.57 26.50
N ARG A 189 -12.06 -1.04 25.94
CA ARG A 189 -12.10 0.34 25.40
C ARG A 189 -11.73 1.36 26.49
N LYS A 190 -12.20 1.18 27.73
CA LYS A 190 -11.83 2.04 28.86
C LYS A 190 -10.37 1.92 29.26
N LEU A 191 -9.80 0.71 29.27
CA LEU A 191 -8.36 0.48 29.51
C LEU A 191 -7.50 1.16 28.44
N ILE A 192 -7.91 1.03 27.18
CA ILE A 192 -7.25 1.66 26.04
C ILE A 192 -7.35 3.17 26.12
N GLY A 193 -8.52 3.72 26.47
CA GLY A 193 -8.68 5.16 26.73
C GLY A 193 -7.68 5.66 27.77
N ARG A 194 -7.53 4.96 28.91
CA ARG A 194 -6.53 5.30 29.93
C ARG A 194 -5.10 5.18 29.43
N PHE A 195 -4.79 4.13 28.67
CA PHE A 195 -3.47 3.90 28.07
C PHE A 195 -3.10 4.98 27.05
N ARG A 196 -4.08 5.51 26.33
CA ARG A 196 -3.93 6.65 25.41
C ARG A 196 -3.70 7.94 26.19
N SER A 197 -4.52 8.22 27.21
CA SER A 197 -4.39 9.43 28.05
C SER A 197 -3.08 9.50 28.83
N SER A 198 -2.44 8.38 29.13
CA SER A 198 -1.14 8.36 29.84
C SER A 198 0.05 8.62 28.93
N GLY A 199 -0.13 8.76 27.61
CA GLY A 199 0.96 8.91 26.64
C GLY A 199 1.82 7.64 26.47
N VAL A 200 1.54 6.56 27.21
CA VAL A 200 2.33 5.32 27.19
C VAL A 200 2.26 4.62 25.84
N GLY A 201 1.17 4.80 25.09
CA GLY A 201 1.05 4.30 23.71
C GLY A 201 2.05 4.89 22.72
N ARG A 202 2.55 6.10 22.99
CA ARG A 202 3.64 6.77 22.25
C ARG A 202 5.00 6.65 22.94
N ALA A 203 5.03 6.26 24.21
CA ALA A 203 6.26 6.18 24.99
C ALA A 203 7.08 4.93 24.63
N ARG A 204 8.28 5.16 24.11
CA ARG A 204 9.31 4.14 23.91
C ARG A 204 9.75 3.62 25.29
N GLY A 205 9.54 2.33 25.58
CA GLY A 205 10.10 1.68 26.78
C GLY A 205 9.19 1.53 28.03
N GLY A 206 7.89 1.86 27.98
CA GLY A 206 6.98 1.56 29.11
C GLY A 206 6.66 0.06 29.24
N ARG A 207 6.63 -0.49 30.47
CA ARG A 207 6.16 -1.87 30.75
C ARG A 207 4.77 -2.07 30.13
N THR A 208 4.59 -3.08 29.28
CA THR A 208 3.25 -3.46 28.81
C THR A 208 2.45 -3.94 30.01
N SER A 209 1.34 -3.25 30.27
CA SER A 209 0.37 -3.60 31.30
C SER A 209 -0.16 -5.01 31.08
N SER A 210 -0.41 -5.75 32.16
CA SER A 210 -0.80 -7.16 32.16
C SER A 210 -2.06 -7.50 31.35
N TRP A 211 -2.87 -6.49 30.99
CA TRP A 211 -4.04 -6.66 30.13
C TRP A 211 -3.72 -6.81 28.64
N ALA A 212 -2.46 -6.64 28.21
CA ALA A 212 -2.06 -6.74 26.80
C ALA A 212 -0.67 -7.38 26.61
N VAL A 213 -0.47 -7.98 25.44
CA VAL A 213 0.78 -8.59 24.97
C VAL A 213 1.38 -7.74 23.86
N LEU A 214 2.68 -7.42 23.95
CA LEU A 214 3.41 -6.75 22.88
C LEU A 214 3.63 -7.70 21.71
N VAL A 215 3.11 -7.35 20.53
CA VAL A 215 3.32 -8.12 19.29
C VAL A 215 4.22 -7.41 18.28
N GLY A 216 4.41 -6.09 18.43
CA GLY A 216 5.39 -5.32 17.66
C GLY A 216 5.63 -3.94 18.27
N GLU A 217 6.77 -3.33 17.98
CA GLU A 217 7.12 -1.99 18.46
C GLU A 217 7.79 -1.18 17.36
N TYR A 218 7.43 0.11 17.27
CA TYR A 218 8.09 1.06 16.39
C TYR A 218 9.55 1.21 16.78
N GLN A 219 10.44 0.97 15.81
CA GLN A 219 11.87 1.20 15.96
C GLN A 219 12.35 2.22 14.92
N ARG A 220 12.93 3.33 15.40
CA ARG A 220 13.45 4.39 14.52
C ARG A 220 14.54 3.81 13.60
N GLY A 221 14.41 4.06 12.29
CA GLY A 221 15.34 3.55 11.28
C GLY A 221 15.02 2.13 10.78
N VAL A 222 14.20 1.36 11.51
CA VAL A 222 13.77 0.01 11.12
C VAL A 222 12.32 0.06 10.62
N THR A 223 11.41 0.63 11.40
CA THR A 223 9.99 0.72 11.08
C THR A 223 9.73 1.84 10.09
N HIS A 224 9.57 1.46 8.82
CA HIS A 224 9.18 2.36 7.74
C HIS A 224 8.55 1.55 6.58
N PRO A 225 7.82 2.21 5.65
CA PRO A 225 7.24 1.51 4.51
C PRO A 225 8.32 1.02 3.54
N VAL A 226 8.20 -0.24 3.15
CA VAL A 226 9.09 -0.94 2.21
C VAL A 226 8.23 -1.64 1.17
N TRP A 227 8.63 -1.55 -0.10
CA TRP A 227 8.04 -2.34 -1.17
C TRP A 227 8.61 -3.77 -1.13
N ASN A 228 7.73 -4.76 -0.96
CA ASN A 228 8.06 -6.17 -1.07
C ASN A 228 7.74 -6.65 -2.48
N SER A 229 8.78 -6.92 -3.29
CA SER A 229 8.60 -7.33 -4.68
C SER A 229 8.09 -8.76 -4.87
N GLU A 230 8.27 -9.65 -3.87
CA GLU A 230 7.76 -11.02 -3.96
C GLU A 230 6.25 -11.08 -3.77
N ARG A 231 5.73 -10.17 -2.93
CA ARG A 231 4.30 -10.07 -2.59
C ARG A 231 3.58 -8.96 -3.34
N GLU A 232 4.33 -8.17 -4.10
CA GLU A 232 3.84 -6.97 -4.80
C GLU A 232 3.02 -6.06 -3.87
N ALA A 233 3.53 -5.83 -2.66
CA ALA A 233 2.80 -5.09 -1.63
C ALA A 233 3.71 -4.12 -0.85
N TRP A 234 3.09 -3.05 -0.35
CA TRP A 234 3.73 -2.16 0.61
C TRP A 234 3.59 -2.71 2.03
N GLU A 235 4.71 -2.85 2.73
CA GLU A 235 4.79 -3.43 4.06
C GLU A 235 5.49 -2.47 5.04
N VAL A 236 5.07 -2.48 6.30
CA VAL A 236 5.74 -1.79 7.41
C VAL A 236 6.06 -2.82 8.49
N LEU A 237 7.33 -2.90 8.87
CA LEU A 237 7.81 -3.88 9.84
C LEU A 237 7.85 -3.31 11.26
N TYR A 238 7.19 -4.01 12.19
CA TYR A 238 7.20 -3.74 13.62
C TYR A 238 7.88 -4.92 14.34
N PRO A 239 9.19 -4.83 14.63
CA PRO A 239 9.93 -5.89 15.29
C PRO A 239 9.46 -6.12 16.74
N THR A 240 9.75 -7.32 17.27
CA THR A 240 9.58 -7.65 18.69
C THR A 240 10.73 -8.53 19.18
N HIS A 241 10.97 -8.54 20.48
CA HIS A 241 11.97 -9.40 21.13
C HIS A 241 11.40 -10.77 21.55
N ARG A 242 10.13 -11.05 21.22
CA ARG A 242 9.48 -12.31 21.57
C ARG A 242 10.11 -13.46 20.77
N ALA A 243 10.73 -14.41 21.46
CA ALA A 243 11.32 -15.59 20.83
C ALA A 243 10.29 -16.42 20.04
N CYS A 244 10.66 -16.83 18.83
CA CYS A 244 9.93 -17.77 17.99
C CYS A 244 10.32 -19.20 18.37
N ARG A 245 9.60 -19.79 19.32
CA ARG A 245 9.94 -21.13 19.85
C ARG A 245 9.44 -22.30 18.99
N ASP A 246 8.60 -22.03 17.99
CA ASP A 246 7.93 -23.08 17.20
C ASP A 246 8.61 -23.42 15.87
N ALA A 247 9.51 -22.56 15.34
CA ALA A 247 10.20 -22.83 14.07
C ALA A 247 11.14 -24.06 14.13
N ARG A 248 11.57 -24.49 15.33
CA ARG A 248 12.48 -25.63 15.52
C ARG A 248 11.79 -26.99 15.70
N ARG A 249 10.45 -27.05 15.82
CA ARG A 249 9.74 -28.32 16.11
C ARG A 249 9.30 -29.11 14.87
N TYR A 250 9.50 -28.58 13.67
CA TYR A 250 9.11 -29.23 12.41
C TYR A 250 10.32 -29.64 11.56
N VAL A 251 11.35 -30.20 12.19
CA VAL A 251 12.28 -31.10 11.52
C VAL A 251 12.04 -32.45 12.15
N PRO A 252 11.60 -33.49 11.42
CA PRO A 252 11.65 -34.84 11.93
C PRO A 252 13.13 -35.16 12.12
N SER A 253 13.62 -35.05 13.35
CA SER A 253 15.02 -35.32 13.69
C SER A 253 15.26 -36.82 13.52
N ARG A 254 15.73 -37.21 12.33
CA ARG A 254 16.36 -38.49 12.10
C ARG A 254 17.81 -38.40 12.58
N SER A 255 18.01 -38.29 13.89
CA SER A 255 19.29 -38.53 14.56
C SER A 255 19.12 -38.43 16.08
N GLU A 256 18.55 -39.47 16.68
CA GLU A 256 19.06 -39.92 17.97
C GLU A 256 20.50 -40.43 17.75
N PHE A 257 21.36 -40.21 18.74
CA PHE A 257 22.83 -40.45 18.78
C PHE A 257 23.73 -39.26 18.40
N ALA A 258 23.99 -38.38 19.38
CA ALA A 258 25.34 -38.18 19.94
C ALA A 258 25.28 -37.16 21.11
N GLY A 259 26.03 -37.42 22.18
CA GLY A 259 26.09 -36.66 23.43
C GLY A 259 26.35 -35.16 23.27
N GLY A 260 25.98 -34.28 24.20
CA GLY A 260 26.17 -34.38 25.63
C GLY A 260 27.39 -33.53 26.00
N VAL A 261 27.23 -32.21 26.16
CA VAL A 261 28.10 -31.31 26.94
C VAL A 261 27.31 -30.06 27.35
N ASP A 262 27.35 -29.72 28.64
CA ASP A 262 26.86 -28.48 29.25
C ASP A 262 27.61 -27.23 28.75
N ALA A 263 26.90 -26.11 28.58
CA ALA A 263 27.50 -24.78 28.70
C ALA A 263 26.46 -23.71 29.08
N ARG A 264 26.64 -23.17 30.29
CA ARG A 264 26.12 -21.86 30.73
C ARG A 264 26.77 -20.74 29.91
N GLU A 265 26.10 -19.58 29.96
CA GLU A 265 26.69 -18.23 30.10
C GLU A 265 26.47 -17.25 28.94
N GLY A 266 26.29 -15.98 29.34
CA GLY A 266 25.63 -14.91 28.60
C GLY A 266 26.27 -14.51 27.28
N ALA A 267 25.43 -14.01 26.38
CA ALA A 267 25.85 -13.06 25.36
C ALA A 267 24.75 -12.02 25.16
N SER A 268 25.02 -10.82 25.66
CA SER A 268 24.42 -9.57 25.21
C SER A 268 24.68 -9.43 23.72
N ALA A 269 23.70 -9.75 22.88
CA ALA A 269 23.79 -9.54 21.44
C ALA A 269 22.97 -8.30 21.04
N SER A 270 23.67 -7.17 21.02
CA SER A 270 23.36 -6.06 20.12
C SER A 270 23.31 -6.60 18.69
N SER A 271 22.12 -6.71 18.12
CA SER A 271 21.95 -7.16 16.73
C SER A 271 21.21 -6.09 15.93
N SER A 272 21.99 -5.30 15.20
CA SER A 272 21.55 -4.58 14.02
C SER A 272 21.12 -5.60 12.97
N VAL A 273 19.81 -5.82 12.83
CA VAL A 273 19.23 -6.74 11.85
C VAL A 273 19.53 -6.21 10.43
N PRO A 274 20.29 -6.93 9.60
CA PRO A 274 20.45 -6.58 8.19
C PRO A 274 19.17 -6.97 7.44
N LEU A 275 18.52 -6.01 6.80
CA LEU A 275 17.53 -6.30 5.75
C LEU A 275 18.29 -6.81 4.52
N HIS A 276 18.25 -8.12 4.26
CA HIS A 276 18.78 -8.70 3.02
C HIS A 276 17.67 -9.34 2.17
N ASP A 277 17.88 -9.21 0.85
CA ASP A 277 17.05 -9.69 -0.24
C ASP A 277 16.72 -11.19 -0.13
N GLY A 278 15.42 -11.50 -0.08
CA GLY A 278 14.82 -12.71 -0.66
C GLY A 278 15.12 -14.07 -0.02
N LYS A 279 15.85 -14.14 1.10
CA LYS A 279 15.97 -15.40 1.86
C LYS A 279 15.69 -15.11 3.33
N TRP A 280 14.50 -15.46 3.80
CA TRP A 280 14.13 -15.32 5.20
C TRP A 280 15.06 -16.21 6.04
N PRO A 281 15.95 -15.65 6.88
CA PRO A 281 16.70 -16.46 7.83
C PRO A 281 15.70 -17.14 8.78
N ASP A 282 16.06 -18.28 9.35
CA ASP A 282 15.31 -18.92 10.43
C ASP A 282 14.95 -17.84 11.47
N LYS A 283 13.68 -17.44 11.51
CA LYS A 283 13.26 -16.32 12.34
C LYS A 283 13.31 -16.76 13.79
N GLU A 284 14.34 -16.32 14.50
CA GLU A 284 14.48 -16.59 15.93
C GLU A 284 13.50 -15.78 16.78
N VAL A 285 12.90 -14.73 16.20
CA VAL A 285 11.97 -13.82 16.86
C VAL A 285 10.69 -13.63 16.06
N TRP A 286 9.62 -13.34 16.78
CA TRP A 286 8.38 -12.91 16.18
C TRP A 286 8.54 -11.54 15.51
N GLN A 287 7.70 -11.27 14.53
CA GLN A 287 7.60 -9.95 13.90
C GLN A 287 6.15 -9.61 13.59
N THR A 288 5.83 -8.33 13.53
CA THR A 288 4.54 -7.86 13.00
C THR A 288 4.78 -7.16 11.67
N VAL A 289 4.02 -7.54 10.65
CA VAL A 289 4.08 -6.98 9.29
C VAL A 289 2.73 -6.32 9.00
N VAL A 290 2.74 -5.00 8.83
CA VAL A 290 1.56 -4.23 8.41
C VAL A 290 1.58 -4.10 6.89
N ARG A 291 0.66 -4.77 6.21
CA ARG A 291 0.48 -4.65 4.77
C ARG A 291 -0.58 -3.60 4.47
N LEU A 292 -0.23 -2.71 3.56
CA LEU A 292 -1.12 -1.68 3.05
C LEU A 292 -1.72 -2.17 1.74
N HIS A 293 -3.05 -2.14 1.61
CA HIS A 293 -3.76 -2.52 0.39
C HIS A 293 -4.77 -1.46 -0.02
N CYS A 294 -5.03 -1.32 -1.32
CA CYS A 294 -6.10 -0.45 -1.78
C CYS A 294 -7.48 -1.05 -1.43
N PRO A 295 -8.38 -0.30 -0.77
CA PRO A 295 -9.76 -0.75 -0.60
C PRO A 295 -10.44 -0.93 -1.97
N TRP A 296 -11.01 -2.11 -2.22
CA TRP A 296 -11.86 -2.31 -3.39
C TRP A 296 -13.13 -1.47 -3.27
N HIS A 297 -13.63 -0.94 -4.40
CA HIS A 297 -14.72 0.05 -4.54
C HIS A 297 -16.04 -0.19 -3.76
N ASN A 298 -16.21 -1.32 -3.06
CA ASN A 298 -17.43 -1.69 -2.33
C ASN A 298 -17.35 -1.50 -0.82
N SER A 299 -16.24 -1.01 -0.28
CA SER A 299 -16.17 -0.64 1.14
C SER A 299 -16.70 0.79 1.30
N GLY A 300 -17.78 0.97 2.06
CA GLY A 300 -18.34 2.29 2.33
C GLY A 300 -17.25 3.25 2.85
N PRO A 301 -17.36 4.57 2.59
CA PRO A 301 -16.29 5.56 2.74
C PRO A 301 -15.69 5.69 4.16
N ASN A 302 -16.26 5.02 5.16
CA ASN A 302 -15.87 5.13 6.57
C ASN A 302 -15.40 3.81 7.22
N THR A 303 -15.30 2.72 6.47
CA THR A 303 -14.85 1.43 7.00
C THR A 303 -13.37 1.20 6.68
N LEU A 304 -12.50 1.51 7.64
CA LEU A 304 -11.11 1.02 7.62
C LEU A 304 -11.15 -0.50 7.69
N LEU A 305 -10.93 -1.18 6.55
CA LEU A 305 -10.77 -2.62 6.54
C LEU A 305 -9.45 -2.95 7.25
N TRP A 306 -9.59 -3.72 8.31
CA TRP A 306 -8.52 -4.12 9.22
C TRP A 306 -8.68 -5.61 9.53
N SER A 307 -7.59 -6.38 9.39
CA SER A 307 -7.54 -7.75 9.89
C SER A 307 -6.14 -8.07 10.38
N VAL A 308 -6.03 -8.99 11.34
CA VAL A 308 -4.78 -9.51 11.87
C VAL A 308 -4.82 -11.02 11.78
N THR A 309 -3.73 -11.61 11.30
CA THR A 309 -3.55 -13.07 11.21
C THR A 309 -2.25 -13.43 11.91
N GLU A 310 -2.33 -14.31 12.90
CA GLU A 310 -1.16 -14.89 13.55
C GLU A 310 -0.68 -16.12 12.77
N ILE A 311 0.47 -16.03 12.10
CA ILE A 311 1.08 -17.12 11.34
C ILE A 311 2.22 -17.72 12.17
N ARG A 312 1.92 -18.80 12.89
CA ARG A 312 2.87 -19.44 13.81
C ARG A 312 4.06 -20.08 13.11
N GLN A 313 3.85 -20.65 11.93
CA GLN A 313 4.89 -21.31 11.13
C GLN A 313 6.02 -20.34 10.75
N THR A 314 5.68 -19.07 10.53
CA THR A 314 6.62 -18.02 10.13
C THR A 314 6.85 -16.99 11.23
N CYS A 315 6.34 -17.25 12.44
CA CYS A 315 6.36 -16.34 13.59
C CYS A 315 6.04 -14.89 13.21
N THR A 316 4.98 -14.70 12.44
CA THR A 316 4.60 -13.39 11.92
C THR A 316 3.16 -13.08 12.28
N HIS A 317 2.91 -11.88 12.81
CA HIS A 317 1.56 -11.30 12.83
C HIS A 317 1.42 -10.47 11.55
N GLU A 318 0.53 -10.89 10.67
CA GLU A 318 0.23 -10.14 9.45
C GLU A 318 -1.00 -9.29 9.69
N LEU A 319 -0.88 -8.01 9.45
CA LEU A 319 -1.91 -7.02 9.70
C LEU A 319 -2.23 -6.38 8.36
N LEU A 320 -3.45 -6.54 7.89
CA LEU A 320 -3.92 -5.96 6.64
C LEU A 320 -4.64 -4.65 6.96
N LEU A 321 -4.16 -3.54 6.39
CA LEU A 321 -4.74 -2.22 6.57
C LEU A 321 -5.09 -1.62 5.21
N SER A 322 -6.37 -1.28 5.03
CA SER A 322 -6.82 -0.54 3.86
C SER A 322 -6.24 0.87 3.85
N SER A 323 -5.63 1.27 2.75
CA SER A 323 -4.99 2.57 2.58
C SER A 323 -5.27 3.16 1.19
N PRO A 324 -5.95 4.31 1.08
CA PRO A 324 -6.07 5.00 -0.19
C PRO A 324 -4.71 5.48 -0.74
N ALA A 325 -3.69 5.58 0.11
CA ALA A 325 -2.37 6.04 -0.29
C ALA A 325 -1.60 5.01 -1.16
N VAL A 326 -2.00 3.73 -1.17
CA VAL A 326 -1.47 2.73 -2.10
C VAL A 326 -2.28 2.57 -3.38
N CYS A 327 -3.52 3.08 -3.45
CA CYS A 327 -4.40 2.84 -4.60
C CYS A 327 -3.86 3.31 -5.95
N GLU A 328 -3.28 4.51 -6.00
CA GLU A 328 -2.67 4.99 -7.24
C GLU A 328 -1.43 4.15 -7.60
N TRP A 329 -0.67 3.66 -6.62
CA TRP A 329 0.45 2.74 -6.90
C TRP A 329 -0.05 1.41 -7.47
N ASP A 330 -1.07 0.81 -6.84
CA ASP A 330 -1.64 -0.47 -7.28
C ASP A 330 -2.23 -0.34 -8.70
N ARG A 331 -2.91 0.78 -8.98
CA ARG A 331 -3.40 1.10 -10.33
C ARG A 331 -2.25 1.26 -11.31
N ASP A 332 -1.25 2.08 -11.00
CA ASP A 332 -0.12 2.33 -11.91
C ASP A 332 0.65 1.03 -12.21
N ILE A 333 0.87 0.16 -11.20
CA ILE A 333 1.47 -1.18 -11.39
C ILE A 333 0.57 -2.06 -12.25
N GLY A 334 -0.74 -2.03 -12.03
CA GLY A 334 -1.72 -2.75 -12.85
C GLY A 334 -1.68 -2.29 -14.32
N ASP A 335 -1.59 -0.99 -14.57
CA ASP A 335 -1.52 -0.41 -15.91
C ASP A 335 -0.26 -0.86 -16.67
N LEU A 336 0.85 -1.17 -15.98
CA LEU A 336 2.06 -1.71 -16.61
C LEU A 336 1.87 -3.12 -17.19
N HIS A 337 0.83 -3.85 -16.75
CA HIS A 337 0.47 -5.17 -17.26
C HIS A 337 -0.54 -5.10 -18.41
N VAL A 338 -1.09 -3.90 -18.69
CA VAL A 338 -2.10 -3.71 -19.73
C VAL A 338 -1.41 -3.48 -21.07
N ASN A 339 -1.90 -4.17 -22.09
CA ASN A 339 -1.49 -3.98 -23.47
C ASN A 339 -2.67 -3.39 -24.27
N PRO A 340 -2.79 -2.05 -24.37
CA PRO A 340 -3.95 -1.43 -24.99
C PRO A 340 -3.97 -1.63 -26.51
N ILE A 341 -5.17 -1.65 -27.09
CA ILE A 341 -5.42 -1.68 -28.53
C ILE A 341 -5.74 -0.27 -29.01
N PRO A 342 -4.79 0.44 -29.65
CA PRO A 342 -5.04 1.77 -30.21
C PRO A 342 -5.90 1.69 -31.48
N CYS A 343 -6.87 2.60 -31.60
CA CYS A 343 -7.82 2.65 -32.71
C CYS A 343 -8.10 4.07 -33.17
N ILE A 344 -8.46 4.22 -34.43
CA ILE A 344 -8.81 5.50 -35.05
C ILE A 344 -10.26 5.43 -35.52
N PRO A 345 -11.09 6.48 -35.28
CA PRO A 345 -12.43 6.53 -35.86
C PRO A 345 -12.37 6.54 -37.39
N ILE A 346 -13.30 5.80 -38.01
CA ILE A 346 -13.49 5.75 -39.47
C ILE A 346 -14.57 6.76 -39.88
#